data_AF-A0AAD8PNM0-F1
#
_entry.id   AF-A0AAD8PNM0-F1
#
_cell.length_a   1.000
_cell.length_b   1.000
_cell.length_c   1.000
_cell.angle_alpha   90.00
_cell.angle_beta   90.00
_cell.angle_gamma   90.00
#
_symmetry.space_group_name_H-M   'P 1'
#
loop_
_entity.id
_entity.type
_entity.pdbx_description
1 polymer ?
#
loop_
_entity_poly.entity_id
_entity_poly.type
_entity_poly.pdbx_seq_one_letter_code
_entity_poly.pdbx_strand_id
1 'polypeptide(L)'
;MTRSAANADLPPEYVADGAAVHERLPPDTLRLAGRSIHSATSRDIDAPGRYELNHQMDFLRETDRLVEFSRIDYAIRRKAGRNAAAAAAAAASVPEITSQPRHAFNLERPPAILQEAFPYYIKPVSRSGLGNIGLKFTRIGKSLCKAWRVGRRRATGGKEHDTLEYEARELLFDVRRNNDVLDWFDGAKNRLAVEYSRDDMYSLNVLVPMDQAMRDALVASWCVKLWNDLAVKFHERRTWKHCESDAFGLR
;
A
#
# COMPACT_ATOMS: atom_id res chain seq x y z
N MET A 1 -7.12 35.02 48.81
CA MET A 1 -7.90 33.96 48.15
C MET A 1 -8.83 34.62 47.14
N THR A 2 -8.42 34.73 45.89
CA THR A 2 -9.25 35.29 44.81
C THR A 2 -9.52 34.17 43.82
N ARG A 3 -10.76 33.66 43.86
CA ARG A 3 -11.26 32.60 42.98
C ARG A 3 -11.66 33.27 41.67
N SER A 4 -10.92 32.99 40.60
CA SER A 4 -11.27 33.45 39.24
C SER A 4 -12.63 32.86 38.85
N ALA A 5 -13.57 33.74 38.50
CA ALA A 5 -14.88 33.34 38.02
C ALA A 5 -14.76 32.87 36.57
N ALA A 6 -15.00 31.58 36.33
CA ALA A 6 -15.13 31.04 34.98
C ALA A 6 -16.47 31.54 34.39
N ASN A 7 -16.39 32.37 33.33
CA ASN A 7 -17.56 32.77 32.56
C ASN A 7 -18.18 31.53 31.89
N ALA A 8 -19.47 31.28 32.17
CA ALA A 8 -20.22 30.12 31.69
C ALA A 8 -20.68 30.20 30.22
N ASP A 9 -20.44 31.33 29.55
CA ASP A 9 -20.91 31.60 28.18
C ASP A 9 -19.83 31.43 27.09
N LEU A 10 -18.63 30.99 27.45
CA LEU A 10 -17.59 30.66 26.47
C LEU A 10 -17.53 29.14 26.28
N PRO A 11 -17.60 28.62 25.04
CA PRO A 11 -17.27 27.22 24.80
C PRO A 11 -15.84 26.97 25.33
N PRO A 12 -15.57 25.78 25.89
CA PRO A 12 -14.25 25.47 26.44
C PRO A 12 -13.16 25.72 25.40
N GLU A 13 -12.07 26.38 25.81
CA GLU A 13 -10.89 26.52 24.95
C GLU A 13 -10.42 25.12 24.55
N TYR A 14 -10.56 24.82 23.26
CA TYR A 14 -10.01 23.62 22.68
C TYR A 14 -8.50 23.83 22.58
N VAL A 15 -7.77 23.36 23.60
CA VAL A 15 -6.35 23.05 23.42
C VAL A 15 -6.32 21.84 22.51
N ALA A 16 -6.31 22.09 21.19
CA ALA A 16 -6.06 21.07 20.21
C ALA A 16 -4.59 20.65 20.39
N ASP A 17 -4.38 19.66 21.24
CA ASP A 17 -3.12 18.93 21.35
C ASP A 17 -2.97 18.11 20.06
N GLY A 18 -2.60 18.79 18.97
CA GLY A 18 -2.57 18.29 17.60
C GLY A 18 -1.53 17.20 17.35
N ALA A 19 -0.94 16.65 18.40
CA ALA A 19 0.13 15.66 18.34
C ALA A 19 -0.32 14.20 18.56
N ALA A 20 -1.59 13.94 18.96
CA ALA A 20 -1.99 12.58 19.38
C ALA A 20 -3.34 12.07 18.85
N VAL A 21 -3.97 12.70 17.85
CA VAL A 21 -5.07 12.05 17.12
C VAL A 21 -4.46 11.23 15.99
N HIS A 22 -4.16 9.96 16.26
CA HIS A 22 -3.93 8.99 15.18
C HIS A 22 -5.26 8.75 14.48
N GLU A 23 -5.57 9.61 13.52
CA GLU A 23 -6.77 9.52 12.70
C GLU A 23 -6.81 8.15 12.02
N ARG A 24 -7.72 7.30 12.49
CA ARG A 24 -7.94 5.98 11.91
C ARG A 24 -8.79 6.15 10.67
N LEU A 25 -8.29 5.68 9.54
CA LEU A 25 -9.01 5.70 8.29
C LEU A 25 -10.19 4.72 8.37
N PRO A 26 -11.41 5.14 7.98
CA PRO A 26 -12.58 4.27 8.01
C PRO A 26 -12.47 3.15 6.97
N PRO A 27 -13.21 2.03 7.13
CA PRO A 27 -13.37 1.00 6.10
C PRO A 27 -13.64 1.60 4.72
N ASP A 28 -13.06 1.01 3.67
CA ASP A 28 -13.17 1.52 2.30
C ASP A 28 -12.98 0.38 1.29
N THR A 29 -13.60 0.52 0.12
CA THR A 29 -13.35 -0.38 -1.01
C THR A 29 -12.43 0.31 -2.00
N LEU A 30 -11.27 -0.30 -2.25
CA LEU A 30 -10.28 0.19 -3.19
C LEU A 30 -10.39 -0.57 -4.51
N ARG A 31 -10.28 0.13 -5.64
CA ARG A 31 -10.34 -0.43 -7.00
C ARG A 31 -9.12 -0.01 -7.80
N LEU A 32 -8.47 -0.97 -8.46
CA LEU A 32 -7.29 -0.72 -9.26
C LEU A 32 -7.65 -0.51 -10.73
N ALA A 33 -7.39 0.69 -11.25
CA ALA A 33 -7.57 1.04 -12.66
C ALA A 33 -6.21 1.39 -13.29
N GLY A 34 -5.64 0.45 -14.04
CA GLY A 34 -4.33 0.60 -14.69
C GLY A 34 -3.18 0.73 -13.68
N ARG A 35 -2.78 1.98 -13.39
CA ARG A 35 -1.74 2.30 -12.39
C ARG A 35 -2.26 2.99 -11.14
N SER A 36 -3.52 3.39 -11.12
CA SER A 36 -4.12 4.21 -10.06
C SER A 36 -5.10 3.38 -9.26
N ILE A 37 -5.15 3.60 -7.94
CA ILE A 37 -6.08 2.92 -7.04
C ILE A 37 -7.05 3.96 -6.51
N HIS A 38 -8.34 3.75 -6.76
CA HIS A 38 -9.40 4.68 -6.41
C HIS A 38 -10.23 4.13 -5.25
N SER A 39 -10.75 5.02 -4.42
CA SER A 39 -11.80 4.66 -3.47
C SER A 39 -13.12 4.53 -4.24
N ALA A 40 -13.83 3.42 -4.05
CA ALA A 40 -15.15 3.19 -4.63
C ALA A 40 -16.22 4.14 -4.05
N THR A 41 -15.93 4.78 -2.92
CA THR A 41 -16.81 5.79 -2.32
C THR A 41 -16.58 7.19 -2.90
N SER A 42 -15.54 7.38 -3.72
CA SER A 42 -15.34 8.63 -4.45
C SER A 42 -16.48 8.82 -5.45
N ARG A 43 -17.17 9.97 -5.35
CA ARG A 43 -18.28 10.32 -6.26
C ARG A 43 -17.81 10.99 -7.54
N ASP A 44 -16.56 11.42 -7.58
CA ASP A 44 -15.97 12.12 -8.71
C ASP A 44 -15.17 11.12 -9.56
N ILE A 45 -15.57 11.01 -10.83
CA ILE A 45 -15.00 10.11 -11.84
C ILE A 45 -13.57 10.52 -12.18
N ASP A 46 -13.27 11.81 -12.09
CA ASP A 46 -11.96 12.39 -12.40
C ASP A 46 -11.12 12.61 -11.12
N ALA A 47 -11.61 12.17 -9.96
CA ALA A 47 -10.85 12.29 -8.72
C ALA A 47 -9.50 11.57 -8.83
N PRO A 48 -8.40 12.23 -8.41
CA PRO A 48 -7.11 11.57 -8.39
C PRO A 48 -7.17 10.34 -7.49
N GLY A 49 -6.46 9.27 -7.89
CA GLY A 49 -6.41 8.04 -7.12
C GLY A 49 -5.96 8.28 -5.67
N ARG A 50 -6.29 7.37 -4.76
CA ARG A 50 -5.72 7.35 -3.39
C ARG A 50 -4.25 6.92 -3.43
N TYR A 51 -3.91 6.04 -4.36
CA TYR A 51 -2.56 5.55 -4.58
C TYR A 51 -2.27 5.48 -6.08
N GLU A 52 -0.98 5.51 -6.41
CA GLU A 52 -0.49 5.42 -7.77
C GLU A 52 0.80 4.59 -7.82
N LEU A 53 0.91 3.77 -8.87
CA LEU A 53 2.13 3.08 -9.24
C LEU A 53 2.79 3.80 -10.41
N ASN A 54 4.13 3.76 -10.48
CA ASN A 54 4.83 4.24 -11.68
C ASN A 54 4.69 3.30 -12.89
N HIS A 55 4.13 2.10 -12.70
CA HIS A 55 3.86 1.11 -13.76
C HIS A 55 2.38 0.75 -13.80
N GLN A 56 1.88 0.40 -14.99
CA GLN A 56 0.57 -0.24 -15.11
C GLN A 56 0.65 -1.68 -14.59
N MET A 57 -0.27 -2.05 -13.71
CA MET A 57 -0.23 -3.36 -13.05
C MET A 57 -0.25 -4.52 -14.05
N ASP A 58 -1.09 -4.45 -15.08
CA ASP A 58 -1.27 -5.50 -16.09
C ASP A 58 -0.03 -5.77 -16.95
N PHE A 59 0.93 -4.83 -16.95
CA PHE A 59 2.18 -4.93 -17.69
C PHE A 59 3.35 -5.42 -16.86
N LEU A 60 3.18 -5.58 -15.55
CA LEU A 60 4.24 -6.12 -14.70
C LEU A 60 4.52 -7.59 -15.00
N ARG A 61 5.80 -7.94 -14.98
CA ARG A 61 6.39 -9.24 -15.36
C ARG A 61 7.38 -9.70 -14.31
N GLU A 62 7.92 -10.90 -14.54
CA GLU A 62 8.98 -11.46 -13.68
C GLU A 62 10.32 -10.75 -13.78
N THR A 63 10.54 -10.06 -14.90
CA THR A 63 11.77 -9.31 -15.18
C THR A 63 11.81 -7.96 -14.50
N ASP A 64 10.64 -7.40 -14.16
CA ASP A 64 10.55 -6.15 -13.43
C ASP A 64 11.14 -6.34 -12.03
N ARG A 65 11.87 -5.32 -11.57
CA ARG A 65 12.64 -5.39 -10.32
C ARG A 65 12.24 -4.33 -9.31
N LEU A 66 11.67 -3.23 -9.78
CA LEU A 66 11.33 -2.07 -8.97
C LEU A 66 10.05 -1.42 -9.50
N VAL A 67 9.08 -1.27 -8.62
CA VAL A 67 7.87 -0.47 -8.85
C VAL A 67 7.75 0.54 -7.71
N GLU A 68 7.60 1.81 -8.05
CA GLU A 68 7.39 2.87 -7.07
C GLU A 68 5.90 2.94 -6.73
N PHE A 69 5.61 3.00 -5.43
CA PHE A 69 4.28 3.13 -4.88
C PHE A 69 4.13 4.48 -4.20
N SER A 70 3.24 5.31 -4.74
CA SER A 70 2.95 6.64 -4.24
C SER A 70 1.57 6.70 -3.60
N ARG A 71 1.48 7.38 -2.46
CA ARG A 71 0.21 7.81 -1.87
C ARG A 71 -0.11 9.21 -2.37
N ILE A 72 -1.35 9.47 -2.72
CA ILE A 72 -1.77 10.81 -3.13
C ILE A 72 -2.27 11.57 -1.91
N ASP A 73 -1.49 12.56 -1.47
CA ASP A 73 -1.85 13.46 -0.40
C ASP A 73 -2.61 14.67 -0.98
N TYR A 74 -3.59 15.18 -0.25
CA TYR A 74 -4.37 16.36 -0.66
C TYR A 74 -3.94 17.56 0.18
N ALA A 75 -3.41 18.58 -0.48
CA ALA A 75 -3.03 19.84 0.17
C ALA A 75 -4.06 20.92 -0.17
N ILE A 76 -4.60 21.56 0.86
CA ILE A 76 -5.50 22.71 0.73
C ILE A 76 -4.64 23.97 0.70
N ARG A 77 -4.54 24.61 -0.47
CA ARG A 77 -3.86 25.90 -0.62
C ARG A 77 -4.87 27.02 -0.53
N ARG A 78 -4.64 27.94 0.40
CA ARG A 78 -5.29 29.26 0.40
C ARG A 78 -4.31 30.27 -0.18
N LYS A 79 -4.79 31.11 -1.08
CA LYS A 79 -3.99 32.22 -1.61
C LYS A 79 -3.61 33.11 -0.42
N ALA A 80 -2.33 33.39 -0.19
CA ALA A 80 -1.93 34.35 0.84
C ALA A 80 -1.90 35.74 0.19
N GLY A 81 -2.78 36.64 0.66
CA GLY A 81 -2.76 38.03 0.22
C GLY A 81 -1.57 38.79 0.78
N ARG A 82 -0.81 39.50 -0.05
CA ARG A 82 0.39 40.24 0.36
C ARG A 82 0.11 41.56 1.10
N ASN A 83 -1.14 42.00 1.11
CA ASN A 83 -1.62 43.20 1.80
C ASN A 83 -3.04 42.96 2.35
N ALA A 84 -3.52 43.86 3.23
CA ALA A 84 -4.80 43.67 3.93
C ALA A 84 -6.01 43.50 2.98
N ALA A 85 -6.04 44.23 1.87
CA ALA A 85 -7.10 44.11 0.85
C ALA A 85 -7.04 42.76 0.11
N ALA A 86 -5.84 42.30 -0.27
CA ALA A 86 -5.65 40.99 -0.88
C ALA A 86 -5.85 39.84 0.12
N ALA A 87 -5.61 40.06 1.41
CA ALA A 87 -5.84 39.07 2.47
C ALA A 87 -7.34 38.88 2.72
N ALA A 88 -8.12 39.96 2.71
CA ALA A 88 -9.58 39.89 2.75
C ALA A 88 -10.16 39.22 1.50
N ALA A 89 -9.65 39.57 0.31
CA ALA A 89 -10.05 38.92 -0.95
C ALA A 89 -9.64 37.43 -1.00
N ALA A 90 -8.51 37.07 -0.40
CA ALA A 90 -8.06 35.69 -0.35
C ALA A 90 -8.77 34.85 0.72
N ALA A 91 -9.17 35.46 1.84
CA ALA A 91 -10.08 34.86 2.81
C ALA A 91 -11.47 34.59 2.19
N ALA A 92 -11.89 35.42 1.23
CA ALA A 92 -13.10 35.22 0.44
C ALA A 92 -12.93 34.27 -0.78
N SER A 93 -11.70 33.83 -1.08
CA SER A 93 -11.43 32.95 -2.23
C SER A 93 -11.63 31.47 -1.88
N VAL A 94 -12.16 30.71 -2.84
CA VAL A 94 -12.36 29.26 -2.69
C VAL A 94 -10.99 28.58 -2.54
N PRO A 95 -10.80 27.73 -1.52
CA PRO A 95 -9.54 27.02 -1.32
C PRO A 95 -9.25 26.09 -2.50
N GLU A 96 -8.01 26.14 -2.99
CA GLU A 96 -7.55 25.26 -4.07
C GLU A 96 -7.07 23.94 -3.47
N ILE A 97 -7.71 22.83 -3.83
CA ILE A 97 -7.29 21.49 -3.40
C ILE A 97 -6.34 20.95 -4.46
N THR A 98 -5.07 20.77 -4.08
CA THR A 98 -4.05 20.19 -4.97
C THR A 98 -3.70 18.78 -4.53
N SER A 99 -3.70 17.82 -5.45
CA SER A 99 -3.20 16.47 -5.22
C SER A 99 -1.68 16.41 -5.39
N GLN A 100 -0.99 15.84 -4.42
CA GLN A 100 0.47 15.69 -4.43
C GLN A 100 0.84 14.21 -4.23
N PRO A 101 1.40 13.55 -5.26
CA PRO A 101 1.95 12.22 -5.11
C PRO A 101 3.14 12.24 -4.15
N ARG A 102 3.05 11.45 -3.08
CA ARG A 102 4.12 11.18 -2.14
C ARG A 102 4.57 9.74 -2.35
N HIS A 103 5.77 9.58 -2.91
CA HIS A 103 6.42 8.28 -2.98
C HIS A 103 6.54 7.70 -1.55
N ALA A 104 5.93 6.54 -1.32
CA ALA A 104 5.85 5.92 0.00
C ALA A 104 6.73 4.66 0.08
N PHE A 105 6.69 3.80 -0.95
CA PHE A 105 7.46 2.54 -0.97
C PHE A 105 8.05 2.22 -2.33
N ASN A 106 9.21 1.57 -2.30
CA ASN A 106 9.73 0.76 -3.40
C ASN A 106 9.23 -0.67 -3.23
N LEU A 107 8.52 -1.19 -4.23
CA LEU A 107 8.16 -2.60 -4.35
C LEU A 107 9.27 -3.28 -5.17
N GLU A 108 10.03 -4.14 -4.53
CA GLU A 108 11.24 -4.72 -5.09
C GLU A 108 11.12 -6.24 -5.24
N ARG A 109 11.64 -6.75 -6.36
CA ARG A 109 11.80 -8.18 -6.62
C ARG A 109 13.27 -8.50 -6.84
N PRO A 110 13.99 -9.05 -5.83
CA PRO A 110 15.38 -9.42 -5.99
C PRO A 110 15.62 -10.36 -7.18
N PRO A 111 16.80 -10.30 -7.82
CA PRO A 111 17.24 -11.33 -8.75
C PRO A 111 17.18 -12.72 -8.13
N ALA A 112 16.67 -13.71 -8.87
CA ALA A 112 16.53 -15.09 -8.36
C ALA A 112 17.87 -15.73 -7.94
N ILE A 113 18.99 -15.22 -8.47
CA ILE A 113 20.34 -15.69 -8.17
C ILE A 113 20.75 -15.37 -6.73
N LEU A 114 20.21 -14.31 -6.12
CA LEU A 114 20.64 -13.83 -4.80
C LEU A 114 20.11 -14.67 -3.61
N GLN A 115 19.34 -15.74 -3.85
CA GLN A 115 18.73 -16.61 -2.82
C GLN A 115 18.23 -15.85 -1.58
N GLU A 116 17.53 -14.74 -1.81
CA GLU A 116 17.07 -13.88 -0.74
C GLU A 116 15.99 -14.55 0.12
N ALA A 117 15.93 -14.14 1.39
CA ALA A 117 14.98 -14.69 2.35
C ALA A 117 13.51 -14.52 1.90
N PHE A 118 13.21 -13.46 1.14
CA PHE A 118 11.87 -13.16 0.61
C PHE A 118 11.91 -12.90 -0.91
N PRO A 119 10.98 -13.46 -1.69
CA PRO A 119 10.87 -13.18 -3.13
C PRO A 119 10.54 -11.73 -3.50
N TYR A 120 9.87 -11.00 -2.61
CA TYR A 120 9.57 -9.58 -2.79
C TYR A 120 9.76 -8.81 -1.49
N TYR A 121 10.12 -7.55 -1.61
CA TYR A 121 10.23 -6.60 -0.52
C TYR A 121 9.44 -5.33 -0.80
N ILE A 122 8.91 -4.74 0.25
CA ILE A 122 8.36 -3.38 0.27
C ILE A 122 9.30 -2.58 1.15
N LYS A 123 10.04 -1.65 0.55
CA LYS A 123 11.01 -0.79 1.25
C LYS A 123 10.45 0.62 1.33
N PRO A 124 10.24 1.18 2.53
CA PRO A 124 9.78 2.54 2.68
C PRO A 124 10.89 3.51 2.27
N VAL A 125 10.52 4.59 1.57
CA VAL A 125 11.47 5.65 1.20
C VAL A 125 11.78 6.59 2.36
N SER A 126 10.94 6.56 3.42
CA SER A 126 11.13 7.34 4.64
C SER A 126 11.08 6.45 5.88
N ARG A 127 11.73 6.87 6.96
CA ARG A 127 11.77 6.10 8.23
C ARG A 127 10.46 6.14 9.03
N SER A 128 9.43 6.83 8.53
CA SER A 128 8.19 7.13 9.27
C SER A 128 7.09 6.07 9.19
N GLY A 129 7.40 4.84 8.74
CA GLY A 129 6.40 3.77 8.51
C GLY A 129 6.67 2.47 9.27
N LEU A 130 6.01 1.39 8.84
CA LEU A 130 6.13 0.04 9.43
C LEU A 130 7.50 -0.63 9.20
N GLY A 131 8.44 0.04 8.55
CA GLY A 131 9.73 -0.53 8.16
C GLY A 131 9.62 -1.40 6.91
N ASN A 132 10.63 -2.23 6.68
CA ASN A 132 10.66 -3.10 5.52
C ASN A 132 9.66 -4.25 5.71
N ILE A 133 8.99 -4.64 4.63
CA ILE A 133 8.07 -5.79 4.61
C ILE A 133 8.57 -6.78 3.58
N GLY A 134 8.61 -8.07 3.92
CA GLY A 134 8.95 -9.16 3.01
C GLY A 134 7.71 -10.01 2.73
N LEU A 135 7.50 -10.38 1.47
CA LEU A 135 6.37 -11.22 1.07
C LEU A 135 6.85 -12.59 0.61
N LYS A 136 6.16 -13.63 1.09
CA LYS A 136 6.34 -15.03 0.66
C LYS A 136 5.04 -15.58 0.10
N PHE A 137 5.17 -16.37 -0.96
CA PHE A 137 4.05 -17.04 -1.61
C PHE A 137 4.15 -18.54 -1.35
N THR A 138 3.04 -19.17 -0.94
CA THR A 138 3.00 -20.59 -0.58
C THR A 138 2.05 -21.32 -1.51
N ARG A 139 2.53 -22.40 -2.12
CA ARG A 139 1.69 -23.28 -2.96
C ARG A 139 0.96 -24.36 -2.14
N ILE A 140 1.38 -24.57 -0.89
CA ILE A 140 0.91 -25.65 -0.03
C ILE A 140 0.30 -25.02 1.24
N GLY A 141 -0.87 -25.53 1.64
CA GLY A 141 -1.60 -25.07 2.82
C GLY A 141 -2.72 -24.09 2.49
N LYS A 142 -3.28 -23.46 3.53
CA LYS A 142 -4.41 -22.53 3.41
C LYS A 142 -4.00 -21.10 3.01
N SER A 143 -2.75 -20.74 3.29
CA SER A 143 -2.18 -19.45 2.93
C SER A 143 -1.72 -19.47 1.48
N LEU A 144 -1.95 -18.37 0.78
CA LEU A 144 -1.43 -18.11 -0.56
C LEU A 144 -0.24 -17.15 -0.52
N CYS A 145 -0.34 -16.14 0.35
CA CYS A 145 0.67 -15.11 0.52
C CYS A 145 0.76 -14.73 2.00
N LYS A 146 1.97 -14.52 2.50
CA LYS A 146 2.21 -13.95 3.82
C LYS A 146 3.15 -12.76 3.70
N ALA A 147 2.78 -11.66 4.34
CA ALA A 147 3.59 -10.45 4.43
C ALA A 147 4.08 -10.27 5.87
N TRP A 148 5.38 -10.06 6.02
CA TRP A 148 6.04 -9.98 7.31
C TRP A 148 6.79 -8.66 7.42
N ARG A 149 6.72 -8.01 8.57
CA ARG A 149 7.72 -7.02 8.92
C ARG A 149 9.07 -7.72 9.02
N VAL A 150 10.05 -7.21 8.28
CA VAL A 150 11.40 -7.80 8.27
C VAL A 150 12.38 -6.95 9.06
N GLY A 151 13.21 -7.64 9.83
CA GLY A 151 14.30 -7.04 10.56
C GLY A 151 15.65 -7.37 9.95
N ARG A 152 16.64 -6.52 10.20
CA ARG A 152 18.03 -6.84 9.88
C ARG A 152 18.62 -7.70 10.99
N ARG A 153 19.20 -8.84 10.61
CA ARG A 153 20.06 -9.65 11.47
C ARG A 153 21.48 -9.59 10.95
N ARG A 154 22.47 -9.48 11.84
CA ARG A 154 23.87 -9.70 11.47
C ARG A 154 24.07 -11.18 11.21
N ALA A 155 24.64 -11.52 10.06
CA ALA A 155 25.01 -12.89 9.76
C ALA A 155 25.93 -13.43 10.86
N THR A 156 25.57 -14.57 11.45
CA THR A 156 26.32 -15.19 12.56
C THR A 156 27.54 -16.00 12.10
N GLY A 157 27.93 -15.90 10.84
CA GLY A 157 29.12 -16.55 10.29
C GLY A 157 30.18 -15.50 9.95
N GLY A 158 31.32 -15.52 10.64
CA GLY A 158 32.42 -14.56 10.54
C GLY A 158 33.18 -14.55 9.21
N LYS A 159 32.49 -14.42 8.07
CA LYS A 159 33.11 -14.06 6.80
C LYS A 159 32.85 -12.59 6.52
N GLU A 160 33.91 -11.96 6.03
CA GLU A 160 34.16 -10.54 5.81
C GLU A 160 33.27 -9.86 4.74
N HIS A 161 32.04 -10.32 4.58
CA HIS A 161 31.02 -9.61 3.81
C HIS A 161 29.86 -9.35 4.75
N ASP A 162 29.58 -8.06 4.99
CA ASP A 162 28.47 -7.53 5.79
C ASP A 162 27.12 -7.82 5.09
N THR A 163 26.83 -9.11 4.89
CA THR A 163 25.60 -9.59 4.28
C THR A 163 24.51 -9.44 5.33
N LEU A 164 23.77 -8.34 5.21
CA LEU A 164 22.56 -8.09 6.00
C LEU A 164 21.49 -9.10 5.59
N GLU A 165 21.25 -10.10 6.43
CA GLU A 165 20.16 -11.04 6.23
C GLU A 165 18.86 -10.45 6.80
N TYR A 166 17.79 -10.45 5.98
CA TYR A 166 16.46 -10.09 6.45
C TYR A 166 15.79 -11.30 7.11
N GLU A 167 15.39 -11.14 8.37
CA GLU A 167 14.63 -12.13 9.11
C GLU A 167 13.15 -11.72 9.23
N ALA A 168 12.27 -12.71 9.23
CA ALA A 168 10.84 -12.51 9.46
C ALA A 168 10.61 -12.23 10.96
N ARG A 169 10.04 -11.07 11.32
CA ARG A 169 9.82 -10.70 12.73
C ARG A 169 8.36 -10.76 13.14
N GLU A 170 7.50 -10.08 12.39
CA GLU A 170 6.09 -9.92 12.74
C GLU A 170 5.24 -10.21 11.51
N LEU A 171 4.26 -11.09 11.65
CA LEU A 171 3.30 -11.37 10.57
C LEU A 171 2.29 -10.21 10.49
N LEU A 172 2.32 -9.47 9.39
CA LEU A 172 1.39 -8.37 9.15
C LEU A 172 0.13 -8.88 8.47
N PHE A 173 0.29 -9.66 7.39
CA PHE A 173 -0.83 -10.13 6.57
C PHE A 173 -0.71 -11.61 6.20
N ASP A 174 -1.82 -12.34 6.28
CA ASP A 174 -1.97 -13.71 5.78
C ASP A 174 -3.16 -13.78 4.84
N VAL A 175 -2.89 -14.04 3.56
CA VAL A 175 -3.89 -14.11 2.50
C VAL A 175 -4.33 -15.55 2.31
N ARG A 176 -5.62 -15.81 2.40
CA ARG A 176 -6.18 -17.16 2.30
C ARG A 176 -7.32 -17.20 1.29
N ARG A 177 -7.42 -18.31 0.57
CA ARG A 177 -8.54 -18.52 -0.35
C ARG A 177 -9.81 -18.84 0.43
N ASN A 178 -10.89 -18.17 0.08
CA ASN A 178 -12.23 -18.44 0.58
C ASN A 178 -13.21 -18.40 -0.60
N ASN A 179 -13.51 -19.59 -1.14
CA ASN A 179 -14.27 -19.74 -2.39
C ASN A 179 -13.64 -18.93 -3.54
N ASP A 180 -14.37 -17.93 -4.04
CA ASP A 180 -13.99 -17.06 -5.16
C ASP A 180 -13.31 -15.75 -4.71
N VAL A 181 -13.20 -15.53 -3.41
CA VAL A 181 -12.54 -14.35 -2.83
C VAL A 181 -11.29 -14.73 -2.05
N LEU A 182 -10.45 -13.73 -1.79
CA LEU A 182 -9.24 -13.88 -1.00
C LEU A 182 -9.35 -13.04 0.27
N ASP A 183 -9.28 -13.71 1.42
CA ASP A 183 -9.37 -13.08 2.72
C ASP A 183 -7.98 -12.68 3.21
N TRP A 184 -7.85 -11.42 3.62
CA TRP A 184 -6.65 -10.85 4.21
C TRP A 184 -6.82 -10.80 5.72
N PHE A 185 -5.98 -11.54 6.45
CA PHE A 185 -5.98 -11.59 7.91
C PHE A 185 -4.77 -10.89 8.51
N ASP A 186 -4.91 -10.34 9.71
CA ASP A 186 -3.77 -9.87 10.51
C ASP A 186 -3.03 -11.04 11.19
N GLY A 187 -1.93 -10.73 11.89
CA GLY A 187 -1.19 -11.70 12.71
C GLY A 187 -2.00 -12.35 13.84
N ALA A 188 -3.06 -11.69 14.31
CA ALA A 188 -4.00 -12.19 15.31
C ALA A 188 -5.17 -12.99 14.69
N LYS A 189 -5.16 -13.21 13.37
CA LYS A 189 -6.19 -13.92 12.59
C LYS A 189 -7.53 -13.19 12.52
N ASN A 190 -7.58 -11.88 12.76
CA ASN A 190 -8.75 -11.06 12.46
C ASN A 190 -8.76 -10.73 10.96
N ARG A 191 -9.94 -10.79 10.34
CA ARG A 191 -10.10 -10.48 8.91
C ARG A 191 -10.07 -8.96 8.72
N LEU A 192 -9.09 -8.46 7.99
CA LEU A 192 -8.88 -7.03 7.71
C LEU A 192 -9.53 -6.59 6.41
N ALA A 193 -9.45 -7.43 5.37
CA ALA A 193 -9.93 -7.09 4.04
C ALA A 193 -10.33 -8.33 3.23
N VAL A 194 -11.06 -8.08 2.14
CA VAL A 194 -11.48 -9.08 1.15
C VAL A 194 -11.06 -8.59 -0.22
N GLU A 195 -10.22 -9.37 -0.89
CA GLU A 195 -9.87 -9.16 -2.27
C GLU A 195 -10.78 -9.99 -3.17
N TYR A 196 -11.27 -9.37 -4.24
CA TYR A 196 -12.06 -10.02 -5.27
C TYR A 196 -11.82 -9.32 -6.62
N SER A 197 -12.12 -10.03 -7.70
CA SER A 197 -12.14 -9.45 -9.04
C SER A 197 -13.55 -9.59 -9.61
N ARG A 198 -14.09 -8.50 -10.14
CA ARG A 198 -15.40 -8.46 -10.80
C ARG A 198 -15.27 -7.58 -12.03
N ASP A 199 -15.80 -8.02 -13.17
CA ASP A 199 -15.78 -7.25 -14.43
C ASP A 199 -14.35 -6.78 -14.80
N ASP A 200 -13.37 -7.70 -14.67
CA ASP A 200 -11.93 -7.46 -14.87
C ASP A 200 -11.31 -6.34 -14.00
N MET A 201 -12.00 -5.92 -12.94
CA MET A 201 -11.56 -4.91 -11.99
C MET A 201 -11.11 -5.55 -10.68
N TYR A 202 -9.81 -5.43 -10.37
CA TYR A 202 -9.27 -5.86 -9.08
C TYR A 202 -9.75 -4.92 -7.96
N SER A 203 -10.37 -5.49 -6.93
CA SER A 203 -10.92 -4.75 -5.80
C SER A 203 -10.42 -5.31 -4.47
N LEU A 204 -10.19 -4.41 -3.51
CA LEU A 204 -9.84 -4.73 -2.13
C LEU A 204 -10.82 -4.00 -1.20
N ASN A 205 -11.73 -4.74 -0.57
CA ASN A 205 -12.66 -4.22 0.41
C ASN A 205 -12.06 -4.31 1.82
N VAL A 206 -11.59 -3.17 2.34
CA VAL A 206 -11.05 -3.02 3.70
C VAL A 206 -12.21 -2.94 4.68
N LEU A 207 -12.27 -3.88 5.62
CA LEU A 207 -13.42 -4.09 6.51
C LEU A 207 -13.32 -3.36 7.84
N VAL A 208 -12.10 -3.02 8.26
CA VAL A 208 -11.84 -2.45 9.60
C VAL A 208 -11.19 -1.08 9.51
N PRO A 209 -11.46 -0.17 10.46
CA PRO A 209 -10.69 1.05 10.60
C PRO A 209 -9.23 0.73 10.93
N MET A 210 -8.29 1.42 10.30
CA MET A 210 -6.85 1.23 10.55
C MET A 210 -6.10 2.54 10.36
N ASP A 211 -4.93 2.65 10.98
CA ASP A 211 -4.06 3.81 10.76
C ASP A 211 -3.52 3.85 9.33
N GLN A 212 -3.01 5.03 8.95
CA GLN A 212 -2.48 5.27 7.61
C GLN A 212 -1.33 4.33 7.25
N ALA A 213 -0.41 4.05 8.17
CA ALA A 213 0.78 3.24 7.89
C ALA A 213 0.41 1.79 7.61
N MET A 214 -0.54 1.24 8.37
CA MET A 214 -1.10 -0.10 8.17
C MET A 214 -1.89 -0.18 6.86
N ARG A 215 -2.69 0.85 6.52
CA ARG A 215 -3.39 0.88 5.24
C ARG A 215 -2.41 0.92 4.07
N ASP A 216 -1.42 1.79 4.12
CA ASP A 216 -0.42 1.94 3.07
C ASP A 216 0.33 0.61 2.86
N ALA A 217 0.68 -0.10 3.95
CA ALA A 217 1.30 -1.42 3.89
C ALA A 217 0.38 -2.51 3.34
N LEU A 218 -0.91 -2.50 3.70
CA LEU A 218 -1.91 -3.44 3.18
C LEU A 218 -2.07 -3.27 1.67
N VAL A 219 -2.23 -2.03 1.21
CA VAL A 219 -2.41 -1.72 -0.21
C VAL A 219 -1.14 -2.03 -1.01
N ALA A 220 0.04 -1.68 -0.49
CA ALA A 220 1.30 -2.04 -1.13
C ALA A 220 1.49 -3.58 -1.20
N SER A 221 1.10 -4.31 -0.16
CA SER A 221 1.14 -5.78 -0.15
C SER A 221 0.17 -6.39 -1.16
N TRP A 222 -1.01 -5.81 -1.31
CA TRP A 222 -1.97 -6.19 -2.33
C TRP A 222 -1.41 -5.97 -3.74
N CYS A 223 -0.76 -4.83 -4.01
CA CYS A 223 -0.07 -4.58 -5.27
C CYS A 223 1.02 -5.61 -5.57
N VAL A 224 1.86 -5.97 -4.60
CA VAL A 224 2.92 -6.99 -4.78
C VAL A 224 2.31 -8.37 -5.04
N LYS A 225 1.22 -8.73 -4.36
CA LYS A 225 0.51 -9.98 -4.60
C LYS A 225 -0.06 -10.01 -6.02
N LEU A 226 -0.72 -8.94 -6.47
CA LEU A 226 -1.25 -8.83 -7.83
C LEU A 226 -0.13 -8.92 -8.88
N TRP A 227 0.98 -8.23 -8.65
CA TRP A 227 2.16 -8.32 -9.50
C TRP A 227 2.64 -9.77 -9.60
N ASN A 228 2.79 -10.48 -8.48
CA ASN A 228 3.18 -11.89 -8.50
C ASN A 228 2.20 -12.75 -9.32
N ASP A 229 0.89 -12.59 -9.10
CA ASP A 229 -0.12 -13.37 -9.81
C ASP A 229 -0.10 -13.13 -11.32
N LEU A 230 0.05 -11.87 -11.75
CA LEU A 230 0.14 -11.49 -13.16
C LEU A 230 1.42 -12.00 -13.80
N ALA A 231 2.54 -11.88 -13.08
CA ALA A 231 3.84 -12.38 -13.51
C ALA A 231 3.81 -13.91 -13.70
N VAL A 232 3.22 -14.67 -12.77
CA VAL A 232 3.04 -16.12 -12.88
C VAL A 232 2.11 -16.48 -14.04
N LYS A 233 0.94 -15.85 -14.15
CA LYS A 233 0.00 -16.07 -15.27
C LYS A 233 0.64 -15.80 -16.63
N PHE A 234 1.45 -14.76 -16.73
CA PHE A 234 2.15 -14.44 -17.98
C PHE A 234 3.18 -15.53 -18.33
N HIS A 235 3.92 -16.02 -17.34
CA HIS A 235 4.87 -17.12 -17.52
C HIS A 235 4.16 -18.39 -18.00
N GLU A 236 3.07 -18.80 -17.32
CA GLU A 236 2.26 -19.97 -17.69
C GLU A 236 1.71 -19.88 -19.12
N ARG A 237 1.19 -18.72 -19.53
CA ARG A 237 0.73 -18.50 -20.92
C ARG A 237 1.85 -18.64 -21.93
N ARG A 238 3.07 -18.22 -21.60
CA ARG A 238 4.23 -18.36 -22.51
C ARG A 238 4.67 -19.81 -22.63
N THR A 239 4.79 -20.53 -21.51
CA THR A 239 5.24 -21.92 -21.53
C THR A 239 4.22 -22.85 -22.19
N TRP A 240 2.92 -22.61 -22.02
CA TRP A 240 1.89 -23.37 -22.77
C TRP A 240 1.93 -23.10 -24.27
N LYS A 241 2.07 -21.83 -24.68
CA LYS A 241 2.19 -21.50 -26.12
C LYS A 241 3.45 -22.09 -26.76
N HIS A 242 4.55 -22.21 -26.02
CA HIS A 242 5.74 -22.93 -26.49
C HIS A 242 5.55 -24.45 -26.54
N CYS A 243 4.84 -25.04 -25.57
CA CYS A 243 4.56 -26.47 -25.60
C CYS A 243 3.61 -26.84 -26.76
N GLU A 244 2.67 -25.97 -27.12
CA GLU A 244 1.77 -26.17 -28.24
C GLU A 244 2.45 -25.94 -29.60
N SER A 245 3.40 -24.99 -29.70
CA SER A 245 4.21 -24.81 -30.92
C SER A 245 5.21 -25.95 -31.14
N ASP A 246 5.71 -26.58 -30.07
CA ASP A 246 6.65 -27.69 -30.16
C ASP A 246 5.93 -29.06 -30.31
N ALA A 247 4.66 -29.17 -29.91
CA ALA A 247 3.86 -30.40 -30.04
C ALA A 247 3.32 -30.66 -31.46
N PHE A 248 3.28 -29.64 -32.32
CA PHE A 248 2.85 -29.78 -33.72
C PHE A 248 3.96 -29.55 -34.75
N GLY A 249 5.22 -29.54 -34.31
CA GLY A 249 6.40 -29.58 -35.18
C GLY A 249 6.65 -30.95 -35.79
N LEU A 250 5.69 -31.49 -36.53
CA LEU A 250 5.91 -32.61 -37.45
C LEU A 250 6.06 -32.08 -38.88
N ARG A 251 7.34 -32.04 -39.28
CA ARG A 251 7.92 -31.96 -40.63
C ARG A 251 7.91 -30.63 -41.37
#